data_AF-A0A9P5N310-F1
#
_entry.id   AF-A0A9P5N310-F1
#
_cell.length_a   1.000
_cell.length_b   1.000
_cell.length_c   1.000
_cell.angle_alpha   90.00
_cell.angle_beta   90.00
_cell.angle_gamma   90.00
#
_symmetry.space_group_name_H-M   'P 1'
#
loop_
_entity.id
_entity.type
_entity.pdbx_description
1 polymer ?
#
loop_
_entity_poly.entity_id
_entity_poly.type
_entity_poly.pdbx_seq_one_letter_code
_entity_poly.pdbx_strand_id
1 'polypeptide(L)'
;MPLNPAQVRNAITSNPWTKDFRHLEPFPLSYLKRFSFKDMIIKAAKPQDRIKYWNIVPGDRVKIKGDEGGQVLEVAKINKLSNRVYLKGAAANTGREGGLKNVHYSRCQLFIGDFEFPPKGKVTEPRTLPVFATRIGTSTPHWQPMGARYVWDRFAAGTTPRLPNTTSTSDRIRIPWPKRSARPKYEPTLYTAKAEDVMAVTYKPFALPSDMSEAVPKADPENEYIQSVLDPEERAYDAAAPVELHLHKELSNPHSRAKKQARWQAAFVRRRELLNQYMQHELKDLKGRTRREARAEAVWKWRERLAADVREEKKRRWIHRGGEAALLRMKVRRARKERKREERLRNLVLKEAPNQVIPRKSVAPSSSSPL
;
A
#
# COMPACT_ATOMS: atom_id res chain seq x y z
N MET A 1 -3.02 -3.14 -7.32
CA MET A 1 -3.35 -1.72 -7.05
C MET A 1 -3.83 -1.14 -8.36
N PRO A 2 -5.08 -0.65 -8.45
CA PRO A 2 -5.61 -0.08 -9.68
C PRO A 2 -4.81 1.15 -10.12
N LEU A 3 -4.81 1.44 -11.42
CA LEU A 3 -4.16 2.62 -12.00
C LEU A 3 -4.65 3.92 -11.35
N ASN A 4 -3.71 4.78 -10.96
CA ASN A 4 -4.00 6.14 -10.47
C ASN A 4 -4.25 7.09 -11.67
N PRO A 5 -5.13 8.11 -11.58
CA PRO A 5 -5.32 9.10 -12.64
C PRO A 5 -4.02 9.75 -13.14
N ALA A 6 -3.03 9.99 -12.27
CA ALA A 6 -1.72 10.50 -12.68
C ALA A 6 -0.97 9.51 -13.62
N GLN A 7 -1.09 8.21 -13.37
CA GLN A 7 -0.50 7.17 -14.20
C GLN A 7 -1.21 7.07 -15.56
N VAL A 8 -2.53 7.28 -15.60
CA VAL A 8 -3.31 7.33 -16.86
C VAL A 8 -2.90 8.53 -17.70
N ARG A 9 -2.67 9.70 -17.09
CA ARG A 9 -2.14 10.90 -17.77
C ARG A 9 -0.74 10.68 -18.30
N ASN A 10 0.11 10.01 -17.53
CA ASN A 10 1.49 9.70 -17.90
C ASN A 10 1.64 8.35 -18.62
N ALA A 11 0.59 7.86 -19.28
CA ALA A 11 0.60 6.57 -19.99
C ALA A 11 1.49 6.56 -21.25
N ILE A 12 1.99 7.73 -21.67
CA ILE A 12 2.97 7.86 -22.75
C ILE A 12 4.34 7.51 -22.20
N THR A 13 4.91 6.40 -22.66
CA THR A 13 6.19 5.90 -22.17
C THR A 13 7.27 6.04 -23.25
N SER A 14 8.43 6.57 -22.89
CA SER A 14 9.68 6.47 -23.68
C SER A 14 10.48 5.20 -23.36
N ASN A 15 10.06 4.44 -22.36
CA ASN A 15 10.74 3.21 -21.97
C ASN A 15 10.41 2.08 -22.95
N PRO A 16 11.42 1.43 -23.55
CA PRO A 16 11.19 0.42 -24.57
C PRO A 16 10.70 -0.95 -24.05
N TRP A 17 11.01 -1.34 -22.81
CA TRP A 17 10.58 -2.65 -22.30
C TRP A 17 9.23 -2.62 -21.59
N THR A 18 8.61 -3.79 -21.55
CA THR A 18 7.44 -4.07 -20.72
C THR A 18 7.91 -4.67 -19.40
N LYS A 19 7.69 -3.93 -18.30
CA LYS A 19 7.93 -4.39 -16.93
C LYS A 19 6.67 -4.99 -16.32
N ASP A 20 5.55 -4.31 -16.54
CA ASP A 20 4.25 -4.63 -15.98
C ASP A 20 3.16 -4.53 -17.05
N PHE A 21 2.04 -5.20 -16.79
CA PHE A 21 0.86 -5.21 -17.67
C PHE A 21 -0.29 -4.37 -17.10
N ARG A 22 -0.01 -3.39 -16.24
CA ARG A 22 -1.02 -2.54 -15.63
C ARG A 22 -1.84 -1.76 -16.65
N HIS A 23 -1.28 -1.48 -17.83
CA HIS A 23 -2.01 -0.85 -18.91
C HIS A 23 -3.17 -1.71 -19.44
N LEU A 24 -3.21 -3.01 -19.15
CA LEU A 24 -4.35 -3.88 -19.47
C LEU A 24 -5.44 -3.87 -18.40
N GLU A 25 -5.18 -3.30 -17.22
CA GLU A 25 -6.20 -3.22 -16.18
C GLU A 25 -7.28 -2.18 -16.56
N PRO A 26 -8.55 -2.45 -16.22
CA PRO A 26 -9.60 -1.45 -16.33
C PRO A 26 -9.34 -0.30 -15.35
N PHE A 27 -9.76 0.89 -15.71
CA PHE A 27 -9.74 2.06 -14.82
C PHE A 27 -11.02 2.89 -15.01
N PRO A 28 -11.42 3.69 -14.00
CA PRO A 28 -12.60 4.54 -14.08
C PRO A 28 -12.57 5.50 -15.28
N LEU A 29 -13.66 5.55 -16.05
CA LEU A 29 -13.79 6.46 -17.21
C LEU A 29 -13.71 7.95 -16.82
N SER A 30 -13.96 8.28 -15.55
CA SER A 30 -13.77 9.63 -15.03
C SER A 30 -12.33 10.14 -15.19
N TYR A 31 -11.34 9.26 -15.28
CA TYR A 31 -9.94 9.64 -15.46
C TYR A 31 -9.64 10.17 -16.87
N LEU A 32 -10.52 9.91 -17.84
CA LEU A 32 -10.41 10.43 -19.21
C LEU A 32 -11.00 11.84 -19.34
N LYS A 33 -11.76 12.30 -18.34
CA LYS A 33 -12.33 13.65 -18.35
C LYS A 33 -11.21 14.68 -18.19
N ARG A 34 -11.25 15.66 -19.07
CA ARG A 34 -10.39 16.86 -19.02
C ARG A 34 -10.95 17.82 -17.98
N PHE A 35 -10.10 18.32 -17.08
CA PHE A 35 -10.50 19.28 -16.05
C PHE A 35 -10.17 20.72 -16.45
N SER A 36 -9.10 20.92 -17.22
CA SER A 36 -8.66 22.24 -17.69
C SER A 36 -8.51 22.30 -19.21
N PHE A 37 -8.68 23.49 -19.82
CA PHE A 37 -8.44 23.67 -21.24
C PHE A 37 -6.97 23.39 -21.68
N LYS A 38 -6.04 23.40 -20.72
CA LYS A 38 -4.63 23.07 -20.98
C LYS A 38 -4.35 21.57 -20.94
N ASP A 39 -5.26 20.76 -20.40
CA ASP A 39 -5.03 19.32 -20.28
C ASP A 39 -5.12 18.63 -21.64
N MET A 40 -4.27 17.63 -21.86
CA MET A 40 -4.35 16.80 -23.06
C MET A 40 -5.59 15.90 -23.02
N ILE A 41 -6.29 15.78 -24.15
CA ILE A 41 -7.39 14.81 -24.29
C ILE A 41 -6.81 13.41 -24.32
N ILE A 42 -7.06 12.64 -23.26
CA ILE A 42 -6.61 11.25 -23.15
C ILE A 42 -7.62 10.37 -23.86
N LYS A 43 -7.16 9.70 -24.91
CA LYS A 43 -7.90 8.60 -25.53
C LYS A 43 -7.39 7.29 -24.94
N ALA A 44 -8.28 6.34 -24.70
CA ALA A 44 -7.92 5.00 -24.27
C ALA A 44 -8.74 3.99 -25.07
N ALA A 45 -8.08 2.92 -25.52
CA ALA A 45 -8.74 1.75 -26.06
C ALA A 45 -9.37 0.94 -24.91
N LYS A 46 -10.35 0.10 -25.25
CA LYS A 46 -10.92 -0.85 -24.29
C LYS A 46 -9.82 -1.79 -23.79
N PRO A 47 -9.84 -2.21 -22.51
CA PRO A 47 -8.80 -3.09 -21.95
C PRO A 47 -8.48 -4.33 -22.80
N GLN A 48 -9.49 -4.94 -23.41
CA GLN A 48 -9.36 -6.13 -24.26
C GLN A 48 -8.64 -5.84 -25.60
N ASP A 49 -8.77 -4.62 -26.13
CA ASP A 49 -8.16 -4.21 -27.40
C ASP A 49 -6.73 -3.68 -27.20
N ARG A 50 -6.28 -3.48 -25.95
CA ARG A 50 -4.94 -2.96 -25.67
C ARG A 50 -3.88 -4.00 -25.96
N ILE A 51 -2.82 -3.57 -26.62
CA ILE A 51 -1.73 -4.47 -27.01
C ILE A 51 -0.97 -4.90 -25.75
N LYS A 52 -0.99 -6.21 -25.46
CA LYS A 52 -0.24 -6.82 -24.35
C LYS A 52 1.27 -6.79 -24.61
N TYR A 53 1.68 -7.35 -25.75
CA TYR A 53 3.09 -7.44 -26.17
C TYR A 53 3.35 -6.48 -27.33
N TRP A 54 4.02 -5.36 -27.03
CA TRP A 54 4.33 -4.32 -28.02
C TRP A 54 5.57 -4.69 -28.82
N ASN A 55 5.41 -4.90 -30.14
CA ASN A 55 6.55 -5.19 -31.01
C ASN A 55 7.20 -3.94 -31.60
N ILE A 56 6.59 -2.77 -31.45
CA ILE A 56 7.15 -1.48 -31.88
C ILE A 56 7.40 -0.66 -30.64
N VAL A 57 8.61 -0.15 -30.53
CA VAL A 57 9.17 0.32 -29.28
C VAL A 57 9.97 1.61 -29.52
N PRO A 58 10.05 2.54 -28.54
CA PRO A 58 10.89 3.73 -28.65
C PRO A 58 12.32 3.43 -29.08
N GLY A 59 12.80 4.14 -30.10
CA GLY A 59 14.08 3.92 -30.77
C GLY A 59 14.01 3.05 -32.02
N ASP A 60 12.91 2.32 -32.27
CA ASP A 60 12.72 1.61 -33.54
C ASP A 60 12.52 2.60 -34.69
N ARG A 61 12.89 2.16 -35.90
CA ARG A 61 12.58 2.85 -37.15
C ARG A 61 11.36 2.21 -37.80
N VAL A 62 10.42 3.03 -38.25
CA VAL A 62 9.16 2.57 -38.85
C VAL A 62 8.77 3.41 -40.06
N LYS A 63 8.06 2.80 -41.00
CA LYS A 63 7.34 3.47 -42.07
C LYS A 63 5.84 3.44 -41.79
N ILE A 64 5.13 4.47 -42.24
CA ILE A 64 3.67 4.52 -42.15
C ILE A 64 3.08 3.83 -43.39
N LYS A 65 2.24 2.82 -43.17
CA LYS A 65 1.49 2.12 -44.22
C LYS A 65 0.48 3.06 -44.87
N GLY A 66 0.55 3.21 -46.18
CA GLY A 66 -0.30 4.11 -46.97
C GLY A 66 0.18 5.57 -47.02
N ASP A 67 1.36 5.88 -46.51
CA ASP A 67 1.98 7.20 -46.67
C ASP A 67 2.82 7.22 -47.96
N GLU A 68 2.53 8.16 -48.86
CA GLU A 68 3.15 8.25 -50.20
C GLU A 68 4.64 8.58 -50.12
N GLY A 69 5.04 9.39 -49.12
CA GLY A 69 6.44 9.80 -48.94
C GLY A 69 7.38 8.67 -48.53
N GLY A 70 6.86 7.52 -48.09
CA GLY A 70 7.67 6.34 -47.79
C GLY A 70 8.76 6.52 -46.73
N GLN A 71 8.76 7.64 -46.00
CA GLN A 71 9.85 8.05 -45.13
C GLN A 71 10.00 7.12 -43.92
N VAL A 72 11.25 6.79 -43.61
CA VAL A 72 11.61 6.06 -42.39
C VAL A 72 11.67 7.03 -41.22
N LEU A 73 10.85 6.80 -40.21
CA LEU A 73 10.72 7.66 -39.04
C LEU A 73 11.10 6.91 -37.76
N GLU A 74 11.76 7.60 -36.83
CA GLU A 74 12.12 7.01 -35.54
C GLU A 74 10.94 7.13 -34.55
N VAL A 75 10.69 6.08 -33.79
CA VAL A 75 9.69 6.07 -32.72
C VAL A 75 10.23 6.80 -31.49
N ALA A 76 9.62 7.92 -31.10
CA ALA A 76 9.99 8.67 -29.91
C ALA A 76 9.37 8.07 -28.64
N LYS A 77 8.05 7.85 -28.68
CA LYS A 77 7.24 7.47 -27.52
C LYS A 77 6.11 6.56 -27.97
N ILE A 78 5.61 5.74 -27.05
CA ILE A 78 4.43 4.90 -27.28
C ILE A 78 3.39 5.17 -26.20
N ASN A 79 2.12 5.08 -26.55
CA ASN A 79 1.02 5.14 -25.61
C ASN A 79 0.32 3.77 -25.57
N LYS A 80 0.59 3.04 -24.49
CA LYS A 80 0.06 1.68 -24.28
C LYS A 80 -1.44 1.64 -24.01
N LEU A 81 -2.05 2.75 -23.57
CA LEU A 81 -3.49 2.83 -23.32
C LEU A 81 -4.29 3.08 -24.60
N SER A 82 -3.74 3.83 -25.57
CA SER A 82 -4.45 4.19 -26.81
C SER A 82 -4.01 3.39 -28.05
N ASN A 83 -3.02 2.50 -27.92
CA ASN A 83 -2.39 1.80 -29.05
C ASN A 83 -1.80 2.77 -30.11
N ARG A 84 -1.18 3.86 -29.65
CA ARG A 84 -0.62 4.91 -30.52
C ARG A 84 0.89 5.03 -30.37
N VAL A 85 1.53 5.38 -31.47
CA VAL A 85 2.97 5.54 -31.62
C VAL A 85 3.26 6.99 -32.02
N TYR A 86 4.20 7.61 -31.33
CA TYR A 86 4.64 8.98 -31.59
C TYR A 86 5.98 8.94 -32.32
N LEU A 87 6.02 9.49 -33.53
CA LEU A 87 7.18 9.45 -34.41
C LEU A 87 7.89 10.81 -34.44
N LYS A 88 9.22 10.79 -34.45
CA LYS A 88 10.08 11.98 -34.63
C LYS A 88 10.09 12.40 -36.09
N GLY A 89 10.23 13.70 -36.36
CA GLY A 89 10.59 14.25 -37.68
C GLY A 89 9.46 14.44 -38.68
N ALA A 90 8.25 13.93 -38.43
CA ALA A 90 7.16 13.97 -39.42
C ALA A 90 6.11 15.08 -39.23
N ALA A 91 6.32 16.00 -38.28
CA ALA A 91 5.42 17.16 -38.08
C ALA A 91 5.89 18.44 -38.79
N ALA A 92 7.00 18.40 -39.54
CA ALA A 92 7.47 19.54 -40.34
C ALA A 92 6.36 20.08 -41.26
N ASN A 93 5.48 19.20 -41.77
CA ASN A 93 4.37 19.59 -42.65
C ASN A 93 3.19 20.27 -41.94
N THR A 94 3.21 20.41 -40.61
CA THR A 94 2.09 21.00 -39.83
C THR A 94 2.41 22.36 -39.20
N GLY A 95 3.51 23.00 -39.58
CA GLY A 95 3.88 24.35 -39.12
C GLY A 95 4.20 24.46 -37.61
N ARG A 96 4.25 23.33 -36.89
CA ARG A 96 4.71 23.25 -35.49
C ARG A 96 6.06 22.57 -35.49
N GLU A 97 7.11 23.37 -35.53
CA GLU A 97 8.49 22.92 -35.36
C GLU A 97 8.60 22.06 -34.07
N GLY A 98 9.05 20.81 -34.21
CA GLY A 98 9.22 19.88 -33.09
C GLY A 98 8.00 18.99 -32.72
N GLY A 99 6.91 19.02 -33.49
CA GLY A 99 5.76 18.14 -33.23
C GLY A 99 6.08 16.64 -33.41
N LEU A 100 5.53 15.78 -32.55
CA LEU A 100 5.55 14.33 -32.75
C LEU A 100 4.34 13.89 -33.57
N LYS A 101 4.54 13.17 -34.69
CA LYS A 101 3.44 12.64 -35.50
C LYS A 101 2.80 11.46 -34.77
N ASN A 102 1.50 11.53 -34.54
CA ASN A 102 0.75 10.53 -33.78
C ASN A 102 0.03 9.55 -34.71
N VAL A 103 0.50 8.31 -34.76
CA VAL A 103 0.01 7.25 -35.66
C VAL A 103 -0.52 6.08 -34.84
N HIS A 104 -1.56 5.41 -35.35
CA HIS A 104 -2.06 4.18 -34.73
C HIS A 104 -1.10 3.02 -34.99
N TYR A 105 -0.89 2.13 -34.01
CA TYR A 105 0.06 1.02 -34.08
C TYR A 105 -0.09 0.17 -35.36
N SER A 106 -1.32 -0.14 -35.76
CA SER A 106 -1.60 -0.97 -36.95
C SER A 106 -1.13 -0.38 -38.29
N ARG A 107 -0.86 0.93 -38.34
CA ARG A 107 -0.35 1.60 -39.54
C ARG A 107 1.17 1.66 -39.58
N CYS A 108 1.88 1.15 -38.58
CA CYS A 108 3.34 1.19 -38.54
C CYS A 108 3.92 -0.13 -39.08
N GLN A 109 4.86 -0.04 -40.00
CA GLN A 109 5.67 -1.17 -40.49
C GLN A 109 7.10 -1.00 -40.01
N LEU A 110 7.66 -2.04 -39.39
CA LEU A 110 8.97 -1.96 -38.75
C LEU A 110 10.09 -2.07 -39.80
N PHE A 111 11.08 -1.19 -39.74
CA PHE A 111 12.24 -1.20 -40.63
C PHE A 111 13.24 -2.28 -40.21
N ILE A 112 13.55 -3.18 -41.12
CA ILE A 112 14.47 -4.30 -40.87
C ILE A 112 15.91 -3.88 -41.17
N GLY A 113 16.12 -3.27 -42.33
CA GLY A 113 17.42 -2.88 -42.85
C GLY A 113 17.35 -2.56 -44.33
N ASP A 114 18.46 -2.09 -44.87
CA ASP A 114 18.64 -1.89 -46.31
C ASP A 114 19.22 -3.16 -46.91
N PHE A 115 18.58 -3.68 -47.95
CA PHE A 115 19.01 -4.89 -48.64
C PHE A 115 19.19 -4.62 -50.12
N GLU A 116 20.13 -5.34 -50.73
CA GLU A 116 20.35 -5.32 -52.17
C GLU A 116 19.32 -6.20 -52.87
N PHE A 117 18.63 -5.62 -53.84
CA PHE A 117 17.69 -6.31 -54.70
C PHE A 117 18.27 -6.46 -56.10
N PRO A 118 17.96 -7.57 -56.79
CA PRO A 118 18.36 -7.73 -58.18
C PRO A 118 17.77 -6.59 -59.02
N PRO A 119 18.50 -6.17 -60.07
CA PRO A 119 18.03 -5.12 -60.96
C PRO A 119 16.64 -5.45 -61.51
N LYS A 120 15.75 -4.46 -61.51
CA LYS A 120 14.40 -4.58 -62.08
C LYS A 120 14.32 -3.76 -63.38
N GLY A 121 14.22 -4.44 -64.52
CA GLY A 121 14.10 -3.81 -65.84
C GLY A 121 15.43 -3.68 -66.59
N LYS A 122 15.67 -2.54 -67.24
CA LYS A 122 16.83 -2.29 -68.14
C LYS A 122 18.11 -1.80 -67.43
N VAL A 123 18.10 -1.67 -66.11
CA VAL A 123 19.23 -1.16 -65.32
C VAL A 123 20.08 -2.35 -64.87
N THR A 124 21.39 -2.31 -65.08
CA THR A 124 22.30 -3.44 -64.80
C THR A 124 22.75 -3.50 -63.33
N GLU A 125 22.64 -2.39 -62.59
CA GLU A 125 23.13 -2.28 -61.22
C GLU A 125 22.13 -2.79 -60.16
N PRO A 126 22.60 -3.46 -59.09
CA PRO A 126 21.77 -3.85 -57.95
C PRO A 126 21.26 -2.62 -57.20
N ARG A 127 19.99 -2.64 -56.77
CA ARG A 127 19.35 -1.51 -56.07
C ARG A 127 19.25 -1.81 -54.58
N THR A 128 19.82 -0.96 -53.74
CA THR A 128 19.60 -0.99 -52.30
C THR A 128 18.22 -0.41 -51.97
N LEU A 129 17.34 -1.22 -51.38
CA LEU A 129 16.00 -0.79 -50.97
C LEU A 129 15.81 -1.01 -49.46
N PRO A 130 15.12 -0.06 -48.77
CA PRO A 130 14.73 -0.25 -47.39
C PRO A 130 13.64 -1.32 -47.29
N VAL A 131 13.87 -2.33 -46.45
CA VAL A 131 12.95 -3.45 -46.27
C VAL A 131 12.17 -3.30 -44.97
N PHE A 132 10.86 -3.46 -45.06
CA PHE A 132 9.95 -3.33 -43.93
C PHE A 132 9.25 -4.65 -43.62
N ALA A 133 8.97 -4.89 -42.34
CA ALA A 133 8.18 -6.02 -41.88
C ALA A 133 6.69 -5.77 -42.16
N THR A 134 6.09 -6.62 -42.98
CA THR A 134 4.65 -6.65 -43.22
C THR A 134 3.92 -7.40 -42.11
N ARG A 135 4.50 -8.50 -41.64
CA ARG A 135 4.01 -9.31 -40.52
C ARG A 135 5.14 -9.57 -39.55
N ILE A 136 4.86 -9.42 -38.25
CA ILE A 136 5.84 -9.65 -37.18
C ILE A 136 5.41 -10.89 -36.40
N GLY A 137 6.25 -11.91 -36.37
CA GLY A 137 6.16 -13.04 -35.45
C GLY A 137 6.94 -12.77 -34.18
N THR A 138 6.59 -13.45 -33.09
CA THR A 138 7.25 -13.31 -31.79
C THR A 138 7.55 -14.66 -31.18
N SER A 139 8.63 -14.76 -30.41
CA SER A 139 8.84 -15.90 -29.52
C SER A 139 7.86 -15.86 -28.34
N THR A 140 7.82 -16.95 -27.57
CA THR A 140 7.11 -16.96 -26.29
C THR A 140 7.77 -15.96 -25.31
N PRO A 141 7.00 -15.04 -24.70
CA PRO A 141 7.53 -14.07 -23.76
C PRO A 141 7.81 -14.73 -22.41
N HIS A 142 8.99 -14.45 -21.85
CA HIS A 142 9.39 -14.91 -20.51
C HIS A 142 9.85 -13.74 -19.65
N TRP A 143 9.78 -13.91 -18.33
CA TRP A 143 10.24 -12.93 -17.35
C TRP A 143 11.76 -13.07 -17.15
N GLN A 144 12.49 -11.96 -17.24
CA GLN A 144 13.93 -11.89 -16.95
C GLN A 144 14.13 -11.21 -15.58
N PRO A 145 14.46 -11.97 -14.49
CA PRO A 145 14.58 -11.41 -13.15
C PRO A 145 15.63 -10.30 -13.03
N MET A 146 16.82 -10.52 -13.60
CA MET A 146 17.93 -9.54 -13.57
C MET A 146 17.55 -8.19 -14.21
N GLY A 147 16.71 -8.21 -15.26
CA GLY A 147 16.26 -7.01 -15.96
C GLY A 147 14.94 -6.45 -15.44
N ALA A 148 14.28 -7.17 -14.52
CA ALA A 148 12.90 -6.95 -14.06
C ALA A 148 11.96 -6.58 -15.23
N ARG A 149 11.97 -7.39 -16.30
CA ARG A 149 11.23 -7.13 -17.54
C ARG A 149 10.84 -8.42 -18.26
N TYR A 150 9.81 -8.32 -19.08
CA TYR A 150 9.47 -9.36 -20.05
C TYR A 150 10.31 -9.21 -21.32
N VAL A 151 10.81 -10.34 -21.82
CA VAL A 151 11.65 -10.42 -23.03
C VAL A 151 11.04 -11.44 -23.99
N TRP A 152 11.01 -11.08 -25.27
CA TRP A 152 10.71 -11.95 -26.39
C TRP A 152 11.48 -11.48 -27.62
N ASP A 153 11.76 -12.40 -28.54
CA ASP A 153 12.38 -12.08 -29.82
C ASP A 153 11.32 -11.75 -30.87
N ARG A 154 11.66 -10.82 -31.76
CA ARG A 154 10.83 -10.38 -32.88
C ARG A 154 11.38 -10.95 -34.17
N PHE A 155 10.50 -11.46 -35.02
CA PHE A 155 10.85 -11.99 -36.32
C PHE A 155 9.99 -11.34 -37.41
N ALA A 156 10.58 -11.00 -38.55
CA ALA A 156 9.80 -10.65 -39.73
C ALA A 156 9.31 -11.95 -40.38
N ALA A 157 7.99 -12.16 -40.35
CA ALA A 157 7.34 -13.30 -41.01
C ALA A 157 6.99 -13.01 -42.48
N GLY A 158 7.03 -11.74 -42.88
CA GLY A 158 6.89 -11.31 -44.26
C GLY A 158 7.45 -9.92 -44.43
N THR A 159 8.07 -9.66 -45.59
CA THR A 159 8.75 -8.40 -45.89
C THR A 159 8.18 -7.72 -47.12
N THR A 160 8.26 -6.40 -47.14
CA THR A 160 7.93 -5.55 -48.29
C THR A 160 9.05 -4.54 -48.49
N PRO A 161 9.78 -4.57 -49.62
CA PRO A 161 9.76 -5.59 -50.68
C PRO A 161 10.15 -7.02 -50.21
N ARG A 162 9.71 -8.04 -50.95
CA ARG A 162 10.00 -9.45 -50.62
C ARG A 162 11.46 -9.77 -50.95
N LEU A 163 12.21 -10.25 -49.96
CA LEU A 163 13.64 -10.51 -50.11
C LEU A 163 13.93 -11.63 -51.13
N PRO A 164 14.97 -11.49 -51.97
CA PRO A 164 15.21 -12.37 -53.12
C PRO A 164 15.61 -13.80 -52.74
N ASN A 165 16.21 -14.02 -51.56
CA ASN A 165 16.72 -15.34 -51.14
C ASN A 165 15.79 -16.09 -50.17
N THR A 166 14.62 -15.53 -49.85
CA THR A 166 13.63 -16.16 -48.96
C THR A 166 12.57 -16.91 -49.75
N THR A 167 12.92 -18.13 -50.15
CA THR A 167 12.04 -19.04 -50.90
C THR A 167 11.04 -19.73 -49.98
N SER A 168 11.39 -19.93 -48.69
CA SER A 168 10.55 -20.65 -47.73
C SER A 168 9.65 -19.71 -46.90
N THR A 169 8.42 -20.14 -46.64
CA THR A 169 7.49 -19.51 -45.69
C THR A 169 8.03 -19.50 -44.24
N SER A 170 9.11 -20.23 -43.96
CA SER A 170 9.74 -20.39 -42.65
C SER A 170 10.94 -19.49 -42.39
N ASP A 171 11.41 -18.69 -43.35
CA ASP A 171 12.60 -17.85 -43.18
C ASP A 171 12.28 -16.62 -42.31
N ARG A 172 12.30 -16.84 -41.00
CA ARG A 172 12.04 -15.82 -39.97
C ARG A 172 13.28 -14.97 -39.74
N ILE A 173 13.29 -13.74 -40.26
CA ILE A 173 14.41 -12.81 -40.06
C ILE A 173 14.30 -12.16 -38.69
N ARG A 174 15.31 -12.33 -37.83
CA ARG A 174 15.32 -11.73 -36.49
C ARG A 174 15.45 -10.21 -36.58
N ILE A 175 14.59 -9.51 -35.85
CA ILE A 175 14.64 -8.05 -35.70
C ILE A 175 15.14 -7.74 -34.28
N PRO A 176 16.36 -7.21 -34.12
CA PRO A 176 16.89 -6.88 -32.80
C PRO A 176 16.12 -5.72 -32.16
N TRP A 177 16.06 -5.70 -30.82
CA TRP A 177 15.55 -4.55 -30.07
C TRP A 177 16.50 -3.34 -30.20
N PRO A 178 15.98 -2.11 -30.17
CA PRO A 178 16.83 -0.92 -30.29
C PRO A 178 17.78 -0.83 -29.09
N LYS A 179 19.02 -0.42 -29.35
CA LYS A 179 20.03 -0.23 -28.30
C LYS A 179 19.61 0.94 -27.40
N ARG A 180 19.78 0.79 -26.09
CA ARG A 180 19.63 1.91 -25.16
C ARG A 180 20.75 2.91 -25.36
N SER A 181 20.41 4.19 -25.28
CA SER A 181 21.40 5.15 -24.79
C SER A 181 21.86 4.71 -23.41
N ALA A 182 23.18 4.64 -23.22
CA ALA A 182 23.73 4.39 -21.90
C ALA A 182 23.16 5.44 -20.94
N ARG A 183 22.80 5.01 -19.72
CA ARG A 183 22.42 5.99 -18.69
C ARG A 183 23.64 6.88 -18.46
N PRO A 184 23.44 8.20 -18.30
CA PRO A 184 24.55 9.07 -17.92
C PRO A 184 25.13 8.53 -16.61
N LYS A 185 26.45 8.30 -16.60
CA LYS A 185 27.20 8.04 -15.38
C LYS A 185 27.46 9.41 -14.76
N TYR A 186 26.99 9.62 -13.54
CA TYR A 186 27.28 10.83 -12.79
C TYR A 186 28.55 10.60 -11.99
N GLU A 187 29.40 11.61 -11.93
CA GLU A 187 30.54 11.59 -11.01
C GLU A 187 30.03 11.66 -9.56
N PRO A 188 30.65 10.91 -8.63
CA PRO A 188 30.24 10.91 -7.24
C PRO A 188 30.44 12.32 -6.65
N THR A 189 29.40 12.84 -6.01
CA THR A 189 29.47 14.10 -5.26
C THR A 189 29.95 13.84 -3.83
N LEU A 190 30.26 14.89 -3.06
CA LEU A 190 30.62 14.79 -1.63
C LEU A 190 29.56 14.08 -0.78
N TYR A 191 28.30 14.08 -1.22
CA TYR A 191 27.19 13.38 -0.55
C TYR A 191 26.99 11.93 -1.04
N THR A 192 27.80 11.46 -1.99
CA THR A 192 27.72 10.11 -2.52
C THR A 192 28.57 9.17 -1.66
N ALA A 193 27.94 8.13 -1.12
CA ALA A 193 28.64 7.11 -0.35
C ALA A 193 29.73 6.43 -1.18
N LYS A 194 30.86 6.07 -0.54
CA LYS A 194 31.93 5.31 -1.21
C LYS A 194 31.44 3.89 -1.51
N ALA A 195 31.98 3.28 -2.55
CA ALA A 195 31.59 1.93 -2.96
C ALA A 195 31.83 0.90 -1.84
N GLU A 196 32.91 1.08 -1.07
CA GLU A 196 33.26 0.24 0.08
C GLU A 196 32.20 0.31 1.18
N ASP A 197 31.76 1.53 1.55
CA ASP A 197 30.73 1.74 2.57
C ASP A 197 29.39 1.11 2.19
N VAL A 198 29.05 1.15 0.89
CA VAL A 198 27.80 0.54 0.37
C VAL A 198 27.86 -0.99 0.38
N MET A 199 29.04 -1.56 0.14
CA MET A 199 29.22 -3.02 0.17
C MET A 199 29.45 -3.57 1.57
N ALA A 200 29.76 -2.72 2.55
CA ALA A 200 29.95 -3.13 3.94
C ALA A 200 28.64 -3.69 4.52
N VAL A 201 28.67 -4.96 4.96
CA VAL A 201 27.55 -5.59 5.66
C VAL A 201 27.51 -5.06 7.09
N THR A 202 26.73 -4.02 7.33
CA THR A 202 26.55 -3.39 8.65
C THR A 202 25.56 -4.14 9.54
N TYR A 203 24.59 -4.83 8.93
CA TYR A 203 23.57 -5.57 9.66
C TYR A 203 23.97 -7.03 9.88
N LYS A 204 24.13 -7.42 11.15
CA LYS A 204 24.22 -8.83 11.55
C LYS A 204 22.92 -9.21 12.26
N PRO A 205 22.11 -10.12 11.70
CA PRO A 205 20.90 -10.55 12.37
C PRO A 205 21.26 -11.26 13.69
N PHE A 206 20.43 -11.11 14.71
CA PHE A 206 20.59 -11.87 15.95
C PHE A 206 20.41 -13.36 15.69
N ALA A 207 21.20 -14.17 16.38
CA ALA A 207 21.01 -15.62 16.36
C ALA A 207 19.69 -15.93 17.08
N LEU A 208 18.72 -16.48 16.36
CA LEU A 208 17.54 -17.04 16.97
C LEU A 208 17.97 -18.23 17.86
N PRO A 209 17.37 -18.38 19.05
CA PRO A 209 17.53 -19.59 19.87
C PRO A 209 17.24 -20.83 19.02
N SER A 210 18.11 -21.85 19.06
CA SER A 210 17.91 -23.09 18.28
C SER A 210 16.74 -23.90 18.82
N ASP A 211 16.48 -23.78 20.11
CA ASP A 211 15.44 -24.53 20.82
C ASP A 211 14.21 -23.65 21.10
N MET A 212 13.03 -24.17 20.78
CA MET A 212 11.74 -23.48 21.00
C MET A 212 11.39 -23.28 22.49
N SER A 213 12.15 -23.91 23.40
CA SER A 213 12.02 -23.76 24.86
C SER A 213 12.91 -22.67 25.45
N GLU A 214 13.89 -22.18 24.70
CA GLU A 214 14.74 -21.09 25.17
C GLU A 214 13.94 -19.78 25.26
N ALA A 215 14.18 -19.02 26.32
CA ALA A 215 13.48 -17.77 26.53
C ALA A 215 13.88 -16.78 25.45
N VAL A 216 12.92 -16.35 24.64
CA VAL A 216 13.11 -15.22 23.72
C VAL A 216 13.59 -14.02 24.54
N PRO A 217 14.69 -13.35 24.16
CA PRO A 217 15.15 -12.15 24.83
C PRO A 217 13.98 -11.18 24.99
N LYS A 218 13.71 -10.76 26.22
CA LYS A 218 12.65 -9.78 26.47
C LYS A 218 13.09 -8.49 25.82
N ALA A 219 12.20 -7.89 25.01
CA ALA A 219 12.45 -6.58 24.47
C ALA A 219 12.60 -5.59 25.62
N ASP A 220 13.78 -4.95 25.73
CA ASP A 220 13.95 -3.84 26.66
C ASP A 220 12.93 -2.76 26.30
N PRO A 221 12.30 -2.12 27.30
CA PRO A 221 11.39 -1.02 27.04
C PRO A 221 12.09 0.04 26.21
N GLU A 222 11.44 0.55 25.16
CA GLU A 222 11.92 1.65 24.31
C GLU A 222 12.46 2.84 25.12
N ASN A 223 11.88 3.08 26.30
CA ASN A 223 12.33 4.12 27.23
C ASN A 223 13.79 3.93 27.67
N GLU A 224 14.27 2.70 27.80
CA GLU A 224 15.63 2.39 28.22
C GLU A 224 16.65 2.69 27.11
N TYR A 225 16.28 2.43 25.86
CA TYR A 225 17.06 2.86 24.70
C TYR A 225 17.08 4.39 24.55
N ILE A 226 15.93 5.04 24.74
CA ILE A 226 15.87 6.50 24.72
C ILE A 226 16.75 7.09 25.84
N GLN A 227 16.74 6.47 27.03
CA GLN A 227 17.59 6.87 28.14
C GLN A 227 19.08 6.66 27.84
N SER A 228 19.49 5.55 27.20
CA SER A 228 20.91 5.34 26.85
C SER A 228 21.41 6.30 25.77
N VAL A 229 20.53 6.81 24.90
CA VAL A 229 20.87 7.84 23.92
C VAL A 229 20.95 9.24 24.56
N LEU A 230 20.06 9.54 25.51
CA LEU A 230 20.02 10.84 26.20
C LEU A 230 21.12 10.96 27.25
N ASP A 231 21.34 9.91 28.05
CA ASP A 231 22.28 9.85 29.18
C ASP A 231 23.19 8.60 29.07
N PRO A 232 24.22 8.63 28.20
CA PRO A 232 25.08 7.46 27.94
C PRO A 232 25.93 7.01 29.13
N GLU A 233 26.16 7.89 30.12
CA GLU A 233 26.96 7.60 31.31
C GLU A 233 26.20 6.75 32.34
N GLU A 234 24.88 6.95 32.47
CA GLU A 234 24.05 6.17 33.41
C GLU A 234 23.69 4.80 32.85
N ARG A 235 23.59 4.69 31.51
CA ARG A 235 23.18 3.44 30.86
C ARG A 235 23.86 3.26 29.51
N ALA A 236 24.79 2.32 29.44
CA ALA A 236 25.49 1.98 28.21
C ALA A 236 24.54 1.33 27.18
N TYR A 237 24.70 1.72 25.91
CA TYR A 237 23.98 1.12 24.79
C TYR A 237 24.57 -0.26 24.45
N ASP A 238 23.74 -1.31 24.49
CA ASP A 238 24.13 -2.64 24.03
C ASP A 238 24.03 -2.75 22.50
N ALA A 239 25.18 -2.69 21.83
CA ALA A 239 25.26 -2.82 20.37
C ALA A 239 24.98 -4.25 19.87
N ALA A 240 24.92 -5.25 20.75
CA ALA A 240 24.55 -6.61 20.39
C ALA A 240 23.03 -6.82 20.28
N ALA A 241 22.23 -5.95 20.92
CA ALA A 241 20.78 -6.02 20.88
C ALA A 241 20.20 -5.53 19.52
N PRO A 242 19.17 -6.19 18.96
CA PRO A 242 18.53 -5.75 17.74
C PRO A 242 17.83 -4.40 17.92
N VAL A 243 18.20 -3.42 17.10
CA VAL A 243 17.61 -2.06 17.09
C VAL A 243 16.09 -2.10 16.88
N GLU A 244 15.59 -3.10 16.17
CA GLU A 244 14.16 -3.27 15.89
C GLU A 244 13.31 -3.47 17.14
N LEU A 245 13.88 -3.99 18.23
CA LEU A 245 13.17 -4.15 19.51
C LEU A 245 12.84 -2.79 20.11
N HIS A 246 13.81 -1.88 20.09
CA HIS A 246 13.65 -0.52 20.61
C HIS A 246 12.71 0.31 19.71
N LEU A 247 12.83 0.18 18.39
CA LEU A 247 12.07 0.97 17.41
C LEU A 247 10.74 0.34 16.98
N HIS A 248 10.24 -0.67 17.69
CA HIS A 248 9.05 -1.41 17.23
C HIS A 248 7.80 -0.54 17.02
N LYS A 249 7.65 0.55 17.79
CA LYS A 249 6.54 1.51 17.66
C LYS A 249 6.68 2.40 16.42
N GLU A 250 7.90 2.76 16.05
CA GLU A 250 8.22 3.56 14.87
C GLU A 250 8.10 2.71 13.60
N LEU A 251 8.73 1.53 13.59
CA LEU A 251 8.69 0.58 12.49
C LEU A 251 7.26 0.05 12.26
N SER A 252 6.46 -0.05 13.31
CA SER A 252 5.10 -0.58 13.21
C SER A 252 4.10 0.16 14.09
N ASN A 253 3.28 1.01 13.48
CA ASN A 253 2.22 1.71 14.20
C ASN A 253 1.27 0.70 14.91
N PRO A 254 1.21 0.67 16.25
CA PRO A 254 0.39 -0.29 17.01
C PRO A 254 -1.12 -0.06 16.80
N HIS A 255 -1.49 1.14 16.35
CA HIS A 255 -2.86 1.59 16.11
C HIS A 255 -3.20 1.69 14.62
N SER A 256 -2.41 1.08 13.74
CA SER A 256 -2.70 1.00 12.31
C SER A 256 -4.08 0.37 12.04
N ARG A 257 -4.70 0.74 10.91
CA ARG A 257 -6.01 0.20 10.51
C ARG A 257 -5.97 -1.34 10.38
N ALA A 258 -4.89 -1.87 9.82
CA ALA A 258 -4.69 -3.32 9.67
C ALA A 258 -4.64 -4.03 11.03
N LYS A 259 -3.85 -3.54 12.00
CA LYS A 259 -3.80 -4.12 13.35
C LYS A 259 -5.15 -3.97 14.09
N LYS A 260 -5.88 -2.86 13.90
CA LYS A 260 -7.24 -2.70 14.41
C LYS A 260 -8.21 -3.74 13.82
N GLN A 261 -8.13 -3.98 12.52
CA GLN A 261 -8.94 -5.00 11.83
C GLN A 261 -8.59 -6.41 12.30
N ALA A 262 -7.30 -6.73 12.45
CA ALA A 262 -6.84 -8.01 12.98
C ALA A 262 -7.36 -8.26 14.41
N ARG A 263 -7.25 -7.25 15.31
CA ARG A 263 -7.83 -7.34 16.66
C ARG A 263 -9.34 -7.54 16.64
N TRP A 264 -10.04 -6.86 15.73
CA TRP A 264 -11.49 -7.02 15.58
C TRP A 264 -11.87 -8.42 15.07
N GLN A 265 -11.15 -8.94 14.07
CA GLN A 265 -11.33 -10.31 13.57
C GLN A 265 -11.03 -11.35 14.65
N ALA A 266 -9.93 -11.20 15.39
CA ALA A 266 -9.60 -12.08 16.52
C ALA A 266 -10.67 -12.05 17.61
N ALA A 267 -11.19 -10.87 17.95
CA ALA A 267 -12.31 -10.75 18.88
C ALA A 267 -13.59 -11.43 18.36
N PHE A 268 -13.87 -11.34 17.05
CA PHE A 268 -15.00 -12.03 16.42
C PHE A 268 -14.85 -13.56 16.47
N VAL A 269 -13.66 -14.07 16.12
CA VAL A 269 -13.32 -15.50 16.20
C VAL A 269 -13.49 -16.01 17.63
N ARG A 270 -12.90 -15.32 18.62
CA ARG A 270 -13.03 -15.67 20.04
C ARG A 270 -14.49 -15.74 20.50
N ARG A 271 -15.34 -14.80 20.08
CA ARG A 271 -16.78 -14.81 20.41
C ARG A 271 -17.50 -16.02 19.82
N ARG A 272 -17.15 -16.41 18.60
CA ARG A 272 -17.70 -17.59 17.92
C ARG A 272 -17.24 -18.88 18.58
N GLU A 273 -15.97 -18.98 18.95
CA GLU A 273 -15.43 -20.12 19.70
C GLU A 273 -16.12 -20.27 21.05
N LEU A 274 -16.32 -19.17 21.78
CA LEU A 274 -17.05 -19.18 23.04
C LEU A 274 -18.50 -19.68 22.87
N LEU A 275 -19.20 -19.24 21.82
CA LEU A 275 -20.53 -19.76 21.51
C LEU A 275 -20.51 -21.27 21.24
N ASN A 276 -19.53 -21.75 20.47
CA ASN A 276 -19.35 -23.17 20.21
C ASN A 276 -19.11 -23.97 21.50
N GLN A 277 -18.31 -23.44 22.43
CA GLN A 277 -18.08 -24.05 23.74
C GLN A 277 -19.38 -24.15 24.54
N TYR A 278 -20.18 -23.08 24.62
CA TYR A 278 -21.49 -23.13 25.29
C TYR A 278 -22.45 -24.11 24.62
N MET A 279 -22.50 -24.14 23.29
CA MET A 279 -23.34 -25.12 22.57
C MET A 279 -22.90 -26.55 22.84
N GLN A 280 -21.60 -26.82 22.83
CA GLN A 280 -21.06 -28.15 23.14
C GLN A 280 -21.37 -28.55 24.58
N HIS A 281 -21.26 -27.63 25.53
CA HIS A 281 -21.58 -27.88 26.93
C HIS A 281 -23.07 -28.22 27.12
N GLU A 282 -23.98 -27.40 26.61
CA GLU A 282 -25.43 -27.65 26.76
C GLU A 282 -25.92 -28.86 25.97
N LEU A 283 -25.31 -29.18 24.82
CA LEU A 283 -25.65 -30.39 24.07
C LEU A 283 -25.16 -31.67 24.75
N LYS A 284 -24.11 -31.60 25.57
CA LYS A 284 -23.70 -32.72 26.43
C LYS A 284 -24.68 -32.92 27.59
N ASP A 285 -25.20 -31.83 28.16
CA ASP A 285 -26.10 -31.85 29.32
C ASP A 285 -27.58 -31.67 28.95
N LEU A 286 -28.18 -32.65 28.26
CA LEU A 286 -29.56 -32.49 27.77
C LEU A 286 -30.61 -32.46 28.90
N LYS A 287 -30.43 -33.19 30.01
CA LYS A 287 -31.36 -33.20 31.18
C LYS A 287 -32.86 -33.26 30.80
N GLY A 288 -33.21 -34.07 29.80
CA GLY A 288 -34.59 -34.21 29.30
C GLY A 288 -35.08 -33.11 28.35
N ARG A 289 -34.26 -32.10 28.07
CA ARG A 289 -34.56 -31.00 27.12
C ARG A 289 -34.33 -31.44 25.67
N THR A 290 -35.00 -30.78 24.74
CA THR A 290 -34.73 -31.01 23.31
C THR A 290 -33.40 -30.38 22.87
N ARG A 291 -32.76 -30.91 21.82
CA ARG A 291 -31.53 -30.33 21.24
C ARG A 291 -31.71 -28.86 20.82
N ARG A 292 -32.94 -28.46 20.48
CA ARG A 292 -33.29 -27.09 20.10
C ARG A 292 -33.28 -26.17 21.32
N GLU A 293 -33.85 -26.60 22.43
CA GLU A 293 -33.84 -25.87 23.71
C GLU A 293 -32.43 -25.70 24.25
N ALA A 294 -31.62 -26.78 24.25
CA ALA A 294 -30.22 -26.72 24.69
C ALA A 294 -29.39 -25.70 23.88
N ARG A 295 -29.61 -25.61 22.56
CA ARG A 295 -28.96 -24.59 21.71
C ARG A 295 -29.45 -23.17 22.02
N ALA A 296 -30.75 -23.00 22.27
CA ALA A 296 -31.32 -21.70 22.62
C ALA A 296 -30.77 -21.18 23.95
N GLU A 297 -30.68 -22.05 24.96
CA GLU A 297 -30.08 -21.73 26.25
C GLU A 297 -28.58 -21.44 26.14
N ALA A 298 -27.83 -22.20 25.35
CA ALA A 298 -26.41 -21.91 25.09
C ALA A 298 -26.21 -20.50 24.51
N VAL A 299 -27.04 -20.11 23.55
CA VAL A 299 -27.01 -18.77 22.95
C VAL A 299 -27.38 -17.71 23.98
N TRP A 300 -28.35 -17.98 24.87
CA TRP A 300 -28.76 -17.06 25.93
C TRP A 300 -27.63 -16.85 26.96
N LYS A 301 -27.04 -17.93 27.49
CA LYS A 301 -25.89 -17.87 28.43
C LYS A 301 -24.70 -17.17 27.80
N TRP A 302 -24.41 -17.43 26.53
CA TRP A 302 -23.37 -16.74 25.78
C TRP A 302 -23.63 -15.23 25.69
N ARG A 303 -24.86 -14.80 25.39
CA ARG A 303 -25.23 -13.36 25.36
C ARG A 303 -25.07 -12.70 26.72
N GLU A 304 -25.49 -13.37 27.78
CA GLU A 304 -25.35 -12.88 29.15
C GLU A 304 -23.86 -12.72 29.53
N ARG A 305 -23.03 -13.71 29.18
CA ARG A 305 -21.57 -13.66 29.37
C ARG A 305 -20.94 -12.50 28.61
N LEU A 306 -21.32 -12.28 27.34
CA LEU A 306 -20.83 -11.13 26.58
C LEU A 306 -21.24 -9.79 27.21
N ALA A 307 -22.44 -9.69 27.76
CA ALA A 307 -22.88 -8.49 28.47
C ALA A 307 -22.10 -8.28 29.78
N ALA A 308 -21.76 -9.35 30.49
CA ALA A 308 -20.89 -9.30 31.66
C ALA A 308 -19.47 -8.84 31.29
N ASP A 309 -18.84 -9.44 30.28
CA ASP A 309 -17.49 -9.08 29.83
C ASP A 309 -17.42 -7.59 29.39
N VAL A 310 -18.46 -7.07 28.73
CA VAL A 310 -18.53 -5.63 28.37
C VAL A 310 -18.62 -4.74 29.61
N ARG A 311 -19.37 -5.13 30.64
CA ARG A 311 -19.44 -4.38 31.91
C ARG A 311 -18.10 -4.40 32.64
N GLU A 312 -17.43 -5.55 32.67
CA GLU A 312 -16.09 -5.71 33.27
C GLU A 312 -15.03 -4.88 32.53
N GLU A 313 -15.01 -4.92 31.19
CA GLU A 313 -14.11 -4.08 30.40
C GLU A 313 -14.34 -2.59 30.64
N LYS A 314 -15.61 -2.15 30.72
CA LYS A 314 -15.94 -0.75 31.05
C LYS A 314 -15.41 -0.37 32.42
N LYS A 315 -15.60 -1.23 33.43
CA LYS A 315 -15.08 -1.03 34.78
C LYS A 315 -13.54 -0.97 34.77
N ARG A 316 -12.86 -1.91 34.11
CA ARG A 316 -11.40 -1.94 33.97
C ARG A 316 -10.85 -0.66 33.32
N ARG A 317 -11.48 -0.20 32.24
CA ARG A 317 -11.09 1.06 31.56
C ARG A 317 -11.31 2.27 32.45
N TRP A 318 -12.40 2.30 33.22
CA TRP A 318 -12.67 3.37 34.18
C TRP A 318 -11.63 3.41 35.30
N ILE A 319 -11.20 2.26 35.84
CA ILE A 319 -10.12 2.15 36.82
C ILE A 319 -8.79 2.64 36.23
N HIS A 320 -8.40 2.16 35.04
CA HIS A 320 -7.16 2.55 34.38
C HIS A 320 -7.10 4.05 34.03
N ARG A 321 -8.26 4.71 33.86
CA ARG A 321 -8.35 6.17 33.69
C ARG A 321 -8.23 6.95 35.01
N GLY A 322 -8.05 6.27 36.14
CA GLY A 322 -7.95 6.88 37.47
C GLY A 322 -9.30 7.16 38.13
N GLY A 323 -10.38 6.51 37.69
CA GLY A 323 -11.72 6.72 38.23
C GLY A 323 -11.85 6.43 39.73
N GLU A 324 -11.19 5.37 40.21
CA GLU A 324 -11.17 5.02 41.64
C GLU A 324 -10.46 6.09 42.47
N ALA A 325 -9.29 6.54 42.01
CA ALA A 325 -8.55 7.63 42.65
C ALA A 325 -9.39 8.92 42.71
N ALA A 326 -10.14 9.23 41.63
CA ALA A 326 -11.04 10.37 41.61
C ALA A 326 -12.21 10.23 42.61
N LEU A 327 -12.83 9.05 42.73
CA LEU A 327 -13.87 8.80 43.74
C LEU A 327 -13.32 8.91 45.17
N LEU A 328 -12.14 8.39 45.43
CA LEU A 328 -11.49 8.53 46.74
C LEU A 328 -11.24 10.00 47.08
N ARG A 329 -10.71 10.79 46.14
CA ARG A 329 -10.54 12.24 46.29
C ARG A 329 -11.87 12.94 46.57
N MET A 330 -12.95 12.54 45.90
CA MET A 330 -14.29 13.12 46.11
C MET A 330 -14.84 12.78 47.50
N LYS A 331 -14.69 11.53 47.97
CA LYS A 331 -15.11 11.11 49.33
C LYS A 331 -14.37 11.91 50.40
N VAL A 332 -13.05 12.03 50.28
CA VAL A 332 -12.22 12.84 51.20
C VAL A 332 -12.68 14.30 51.20
N ARG A 333 -12.96 14.87 50.02
CA ARG A 333 -13.47 16.25 49.91
C ARG A 333 -14.85 16.43 50.56
N ARG A 334 -15.76 15.46 50.43
CA ARG A 334 -17.09 15.50 51.06
C ARG A 334 -16.97 15.42 52.59
N ALA A 335 -16.20 14.46 53.10
CA ALA A 335 -15.94 14.33 54.54
C ALA A 335 -15.33 15.61 55.14
N ARG A 336 -14.39 16.26 54.42
CA ARG A 336 -13.83 17.55 54.85
C ARG A 336 -14.88 18.67 54.92
N LYS A 337 -15.85 18.69 53.99
CA LYS A 337 -16.94 19.69 54.01
C LYS A 337 -17.92 19.43 55.14
N GLU A 338 -18.26 18.18 55.41
CA GLU A 338 -19.13 17.78 56.52
C GLU A 338 -18.51 18.16 57.86
N ARG A 339 -17.23 17.82 58.09
CA ARG A 339 -16.48 18.26 59.28
C ARG A 339 -16.50 19.77 59.46
N LYS A 340 -16.23 20.54 58.40
CA LYS A 340 -16.31 22.01 58.45
C LYS A 340 -17.72 22.52 58.76
N ARG A 341 -18.76 21.81 58.36
CA ARG A 341 -20.15 22.19 58.64
C ARG A 341 -20.50 21.90 60.09
N GLU A 342 -20.08 20.77 60.62
CA GLU A 342 -20.19 20.42 62.03
C GLU A 342 -19.42 21.42 62.91
N GLU A 343 -18.18 21.76 62.55
CA GLU A 343 -17.40 22.81 63.22
C GLU A 343 -18.14 24.16 63.21
N ARG A 344 -18.71 24.56 62.08
CA ARG A 344 -19.50 25.80 61.98
C ARG A 344 -20.75 25.75 62.85
N LEU A 345 -21.47 24.64 62.89
CA LEU A 345 -22.65 24.47 63.73
C LEU A 345 -22.30 24.46 65.22
N ARG A 346 -21.21 23.79 65.60
CA ARG A 346 -20.67 23.81 66.97
C ARG A 346 -20.27 25.22 67.40
N ASN A 347 -19.65 25.97 66.50
CA ASN A 347 -19.21 27.35 66.76
C ASN A 347 -20.33 28.38 66.51
N LEU A 348 -21.54 27.96 66.14
CA LEU A 348 -22.66 28.85 65.88
C LEU A 348 -23.27 29.29 67.20
N VAL A 349 -22.81 30.42 67.72
CA VAL A 349 -23.46 31.10 68.84
C VAL A 349 -24.56 31.99 68.28
N LEU A 350 -25.82 31.65 68.56
CA LEU A 350 -26.97 32.49 68.23
C LEU A 350 -26.90 33.76 69.10
N LYS A 351 -26.89 34.93 68.47
CA LYS A 351 -27.03 36.20 69.19
C LYS A 351 -28.47 36.32 69.68
N GLU A 352 -28.65 36.71 70.94
CA GLU A 352 -29.97 36.96 71.51
C GLU A 352 -30.64 38.14 70.77
N ALA A 353 -31.86 37.91 70.31
CA ALA A 353 -32.69 38.90 69.62
C ALA A 353 -34.07 38.94 70.30
N PRO A 354 -34.76 40.10 70.32
CA PRO A 354 -35.94 40.31 71.19
C PRO A 354 -37.13 39.36 70.94
N ASN A 355 -37.16 38.63 69.81
CA ASN A 355 -38.24 37.69 69.47
C ASN A 355 -37.83 36.20 69.62
N GLN A 356 -36.71 35.88 70.28
CA GLN A 356 -36.30 34.49 70.49
C GLN A 356 -36.95 33.91 71.76
N VAL A 357 -37.93 33.02 71.57
CA VAL A 357 -38.53 32.23 72.66
C VAL A 357 -37.70 30.95 72.87
N ILE A 358 -36.88 30.92 73.91
CA ILE A 358 -36.14 29.72 74.31
C ILE A 358 -37.12 28.79 75.06
N PRO A 359 -37.35 27.54 74.62
CA PRO A 359 -38.17 26.60 75.36
C PRO A 359 -37.56 26.37 76.74
N ARG A 360 -38.31 26.67 77.81
CA ARG A 360 -37.88 26.38 79.18
C ARG A 360 -37.68 24.87 79.30
N LYS A 361 -36.49 24.43 79.73
CA LYS A 361 -36.24 23.02 80.06
C LYS A 361 -37.35 22.57 81.02
N SER A 362 -38.11 21.56 80.63
CA SER A 362 -39.01 20.87 81.55
C SER A 362 -38.16 20.33 82.70
N VAL A 363 -38.37 20.88 83.89
CA VAL A 363 -37.84 20.34 85.13
C VAL A 363 -38.52 18.98 85.30
N ALA A 364 -37.77 17.90 85.05
CA ALA A 364 -38.21 16.58 85.45
C ALA A 364 -38.39 16.59 86.99
N PRO A 365 -39.52 16.10 87.53
CA PRO A 365 -39.72 16.08 88.97
C PRO A 365 -38.67 15.19 89.62
N SER A 366 -37.97 15.76 90.60
CA SER A 366 -37.07 15.06 91.50
C SER A 366 -37.83 13.93 92.19
N SER A 367 -37.48 12.69 91.87
CA SER A 367 -37.83 11.52 92.66
C SER A 367 -37.21 11.65 94.05
N SER A 368 -38.02 11.97 95.05
CA SER A 368 -37.68 11.79 96.45
C SER A 368 -37.50 10.29 96.73
N SER A 369 -36.30 9.89 97.14
CA SER A 369 -36.05 8.59 97.79
C SER A 369 -36.72 8.57 99.17
N PRO A 370 -37.53 7.55 99.51
CA PRO A 370 -37.87 7.28 100.89
C PRO A 370 -36.76 6.42 101.53
N LEU A 371 -36.52 6.68 102.82
CA LEU A 371 -35.87 5.78 103.75
C LEU A 371 -36.72 4.53 103.98
#